data_AF-L8GQH8-F1
#
_entry.id   AF-L8GQH8-F1
#
_cell.length_a   1.000
_cell.length_b   1.000
_cell.length_c   1.000
_cell.angle_alpha   90.00
_cell.angle_beta   90.00
_cell.angle_gamma   90.00
#
_symmetry.space_group_name_H-M   'P 1'
#
loop_
_entity.id
_entity.type
_entity.pdbx_description
1 polymer ?
#
loop_
_entity_poly.entity_id
_entity_poly.type
_entity_poly.pdbx_seq_one_letter_code
_entity_poly.pdbx_strand_id
1 'polypeptide(L)'
;MWGGHTEASVAASSSAPVEVVKAALPYLGVAALSAGLAIVSYRHFCTSPAASPSKEAQPIVPPGISSPAFPIDVSEADLMRDASQEEVLREQTDRTRLFYGDEAFAKIRDAFIVVVGAGGVGSAAAHVLLRTGVRKIRIIDPDIVTVSSLNRNAVAQRKDVGRSKVHTLKDYFHRILPECEVEALQVFFTRDLAPQLLAGNPTFVLDCIDNRDTKVELIAYCKNNNIPVREGISEGVLCVYSIEKERKKQIPLTKEEVQMIESQKIKRKVRVAKLGVAMPMPSLFGTTMASLVLNILAGKPVPYRKEEYVVISNKASVRMYKALVKKEQRTTQINMKQVKKGFRYMEARFLIEQVWCQASSISGEPGSSMQLVKWRRDRPLDRFNVVLMTDPEAKAHDEAQGDVVDVYGQELVNKVDRTIAEFVKDKDIELLEQAELAKKANKSGQE
;
A
#
# COMPACT_ATOMS: atom_id res chain seq x y z
N MET A 1 7.23 -34.83 -47.07
CA MET A 1 8.16 -34.10 -47.94
C MET A 1 7.29 -33.25 -48.87
N TRP A 2 7.63 -31.97 -49.05
CA TRP A 2 6.88 -30.90 -49.75
C TRP A 2 5.75 -30.26 -48.91
N GLY A 3 5.72 -28.96 -48.57
CA GLY A 3 6.61 -27.84 -48.88
C GLY A 3 5.82 -26.64 -49.39
N GLY A 4 5.75 -25.57 -48.59
CA GLY A 4 5.66 -24.18 -49.02
C GLY A 4 4.33 -23.64 -49.55
N HIS A 5 3.71 -22.71 -48.81
CA HIS A 5 2.89 -21.65 -49.41
C HIS A 5 3.31 -20.27 -48.89
N THR A 6 3.37 -19.38 -49.88
CA THR A 6 3.90 -18.03 -49.97
C THR A 6 2.91 -16.95 -49.51
N GLU A 7 3.47 -15.78 -49.19
CA GLU A 7 2.82 -14.50 -48.92
C GLU A 7 2.08 -13.89 -50.13
N ALA A 8 1.05 -13.07 -49.86
CA ALA A 8 0.78 -11.74 -50.44
C ALA A 8 -0.58 -11.21 -49.87
N SER A 9 -0.67 -10.10 -49.13
CA SER A 9 -0.85 -8.68 -49.58
C SER A 9 -2.24 -8.44 -50.26
N VAL A 10 -3.12 -7.48 -49.96
CA VAL A 10 -2.98 -6.02 -49.72
C VAL A 10 -4.37 -5.35 -49.50
N ALA A 11 -4.42 -4.31 -48.65
CA ALA A 11 -5.29 -3.09 -48.62
C ALA A 11 -6.85 -3.23 -48.56
N ALA A 12 -7.65 -2.27 -48.05
CA ALA A 12 -7.45 -0.89 -47.61
C ALA A 12 -8.66 -0.40 -46.78
N SER A 13 -8.44 0.76 -46.13
CA SER A 13 -9.43 1.78 -45.73
C SER A 13 -10.17 1.60 -44.40
N SER A 14 -9.91 2.51 -43.47
CA SER A 14 -10.88 3.58 -43.21
C SER A 14 -10.22 4.71 -42.41
N SER A 15 -10.31 5.91 -42.96
CA SER A 15 -10.21 7.15 -42.20
C SER A 15 -11.49 7.91 -42.45
N ALA A 16 -12.39 7.90 -41.47
CA ALA A 16 -13.28 9.02 -41.18
C ALA A 16 -13.60 9.03 -39.68
N PRO A 17 -13.68 10.21 -39.06
CA PRO A 17 -13.44 10.42 -37.63
C PRO A 17 -14.75 10.41 -36.85
N VAL A 18 -14.80 9.80 -35.67
CA VAL A 18 -15.96 9.97 -34.78
C VAL A 18 -15.54 10.08 -33.31
N GLU A 19 -15.68 11.33 -32.87
CA GLU A 19 -16.02 11.86 -31.55
C GLU A 19 -15.15 11.59 -30.33
N VAL A 20 -14.53 12.69 -29.90
CA VAL A 20 -14.23 13.02 -28.52
C VAL A 20 -15.50 12.92 -27.68
N VAL A 21 -15.62 11.84 -26.91
CA VAL A 21 -16.46 11.86 -25.71
C VAL A 21 -15.60 12.34 -24.55
N LYS A 22 -15.76 13.63 -24.23
CA LYS A 22 -15.40 14.16 -22.91
C LYS A 22 -16.22 13.40 -21.87
N ALA A 23 -15.56 12.63 -21.02
CA ALA A 23 -16.09 12.41 -19.69
C ALA A 23 -15.80 13.67 -18.86
N ALA A 24 -16.64 14.69 -19.03
CA ALA A 24 -17.00 15.54 -17.90
C ALA A 24 -17.63 14.61 -16.86
N LEU A 25 -17.21 14.71 -15.59
CA LEU A 25 -17.82 13.96 -14.49
C LEU A 25 -19.36 14.03 -14.60
N PRO A 26 -20.08 12.91 -14.74
CA PRO A 26 -21.28 12.73 -13.97
C PRO A 26 -20.82 12.20 -12.61
N TYR A 27 -21.06 13.00 -11.59
CA TYR A 27 -21.28 12.50 -10.24
C TYR A 27 -22.17 11.25 -10.30
N LEU A 28 -21.57 10.06 -10.19
CA LEU A 28 -22.28 8.89 -9.71
C LEU A 28 -22.05 8.86 -8.21
N GLY A 29 -23.09 9.38 -7.55
CA GLY A 29 -23.20 9.51 -6.11
C GLY A 29 -22.95 8.20 -5.38
N VAL A 30 -22.61 8.37 -4.11
CA VAL A 30 -22.39 7.36 -3.06
C VAL A 30 -20.94 6.82 -2.94
N ALA A 31 -20.11 6.78 -3.98
CA ALA A 31 -18.69 6.35 -3.83
C ALA A 31 -17.67 7.51 -3.70
N ALA A 32 -17.95 8.69 -4.25
CA ALA A 32 -17.03 9.83 -4.18
C ALA A 32 -17.13 10.61 -2.84
N LEU A 33 -18.28 10.55 -2.17
CA LEU A 33 -18.44 11.13 -0.83
C LEU A 33 -17.60 10.38 0.21
N SER A 34 -17.45 9.06 0.10
CA SER A 34 -16.67 8.27 1.06
C SER A 34 -15.16 8.47 0.92
N ALA A 35 -14.63 8.59 -0.31
CA ALA A 35 -13.21 8.89 -0.52
C ALA A 35 -12.85 10.35 -0.21
N GLY A 36 -13.71 11.30 -0.61
CA GLY A 36 -13.55 12.72 -0.31
C GLY A 36 -13.68 13.05 1.18
N LEU A 37 -14.70 12.50 1.87
CA LEU A 37 -14.79 12.61 3.33
C LEU A 37 -13.63 11.90 4.01
N ALA A 38 -13.17 10.72 3.55
CA ALA A 38 -12.04 10.05 4.20
C ALA A 38 -10.78 10.92 4.18
N ILE A 39 -10.49 11.60 3.07
CA ILE A 39 -9.33 12.51 2.95
C ILE A 39 -9.52 13.78 3.79
N VAL A 40 -10.71 14.35 3.81
CA VAL A 40 -11.03 15.56 4.61
C VAL A 40 -11.04 15.25 6.11
N SER A 41 -11.66 14.15 6.52
CA SER A 41 -11.66 13.66 7.91
C SER A 41 -10.27 13.26 8.37
N TYR A 42 -9.43 12.66 7.52
CA TYR A 42 -8.04 12.38 7.84
C TYR A 42 -7.22 13.67 8.00
N ARG A 43 -7.39 14.64 7.10
CA ARG A 43 -6.76 15.97 7.23
C ARG A 43 -7.21 16.67 8.51
N HIS A 44 -8.50 16.68 8.80
CA HIS A 44 -9.06 17.28 10.00
C HIS A 44 -8.57 16.60 11.28
N PHE A 45 -8.54 15.26 11.33
CA PHE A 45 -7.97 14.49 12.44
C PHE A 45 -6.48 14.79 12.66
N CYS A 46 -5.72 15.02 11.59
CA CYS A 46 -4.30 15.39 11.70
C CYS A 46 -4.08 16.82 12.23
N THR A 47 -5.08 17.71 12.12
CA THR A 47 -4.95 19.13 12.50
C THR A 47 -5.68 19.49 13.79
N SER A 48 -6.57 18.64 14.31
CA SER A 48 -7.37 18.94 15.49
C SER A 48 -6.68 18.48 16.79
N PRO A 49 -6.61 19.33 17.83
CA PRO A 49 -6.12 18.93 19.15
C PRO A 49 -7.08 17.91 19.79
N ALA A 50 -6.52 16.97 20.55
CA ALA A 50 -7.29 15.91 21.20
C ALA A 50 -8.28 16.50 22.22
N ALA A 51 -9.57 16.22 22.05
CA ALA A 51 -10.59 16.58 23.01
C ALA A 51 -10.44 15.75 24.30
N SER A 52 -10.63 16.40 25.44
CA SER A 52 -10.71 15.75 26.76
C SER A 52 -11.96 14.88 26.88
N PRO A 53 -11.90 13.72 27.57
CA PRO A 53 -13.03 12.80 27.64
C PRO A 53 -14.18 13.41 28.44
N SER A 54 -15.35 13.52 27.81
CA SER A 54 -16.61 13.82 28.50
C SER A 54 -17.19 12.56 29.14
N LYS A 55 -17.83 12.75 30.30
CA LYS A 55 -18.47 11.70 31.10
C LYS A 55 -19.61 11.02 30.35
N GLU A 56 -19.79 9.74 30.68
CA GLU A 56 -20.85 8.79 30.31
C GLU A 56 -22.05 9.34 29.54
N ALA A 57 -22.20 8.88 28.29
CA ALA A 57 -23.39 9.12 27.48
C ALA A 57 -24.42 8.02 27.73
N GLN A 58 -25.57 8.38 28.29
CA GLN A 58 -26.78 7.57 28.13
C GLN A 58 -27.33 7.73 26.70
N PRO A 59 -28.05 6.73 26.15
CA PRO A 59 -28.66 6.86 24.83
C PRO A 59 -29.74 7.95 24.86
N ILE A 60 -29.42 9.13 24.32
CA ILE A 60 -30.39 10.20 24.10
C ILE A 60 -31.17 9.84 22.84
N VAL A 61 -32.31 9.18 22.98
CA VAL A 61 -33.34 9.25 21.94
C VAL A 61 -33.93 10.67 22.02
N PRO A 62 -33.82 11.51 20.97
CA PRO A 62 -34.43 12.83 20.99
C PRO A 62 -35.94 12.71 21.30
N PRO A 63 -36.49 13.52 22.21
CA PRO A 63 -37.92 13.48 22.52
C PRO A 63 -38.75 13.73 21.24
N GLY A 64 -39.73 12.86 20.97
CA GLY A 64 -40.60 12.94 19.79
C GLY A 64 -40.28 11.94 18.67
N ILE A 65 -39.20 11.17 18.78
CA ILE A 65 -38.91 10.06 17.84
C ILE A 65 -39.41 8.75 18.45
N SER A 66 -40.60 8.29 18.05
CA SER A 66 -40.99 6.90 18.27
C SER A 66 -40.32 6.04 17.20
N SER A 67 -39.53 5.05 17.64
CA SER A 67 -39.09 4.02 16.69
C SER A 67 -40.32 3.19 16.30
N PRO A 68 -40.53 2.89 15.01
CA PRO A 68 -41.51 1.87 14.65
C PRO A 68 -41.18 0.59 15.42
N ALA A 69 -42.19 0.00 16.06
CA ALA A 69 -42.04 -1.22 16.83
C ALA A 69 -41.76 -2.39 15.87
N PHE A 70 -40.52 -2.53 15.44
CA PHE A 70 -40.05 -3.76 14.85
C PHE A 70 -40.04 -4.82 15.95
N PRO A 71 -40.54 -6.04 15.71
CA PRO A 71 -40.36 -7.15 16.64
C PRO A 71 -38.86 -7.29 16.91
N ILE A 72 -38.43 -7.00 18.14
CA ILE A 72 -37.01 -6.91 18.51
C ILE A 72 -36.38 -8.32 18.58
N ASP A 73 -37.21 -9.35 18.73
CA ASP A 73 -36.79 -10.75 18.90
C ASP A 73 -37.37 -11.64 17.80
N VAL A 74 -36.86 -11.50 16.58
CA VAL A 74 -36.97 -12.59 15.59
C VAL A 74 -35.70 -13.41 15.76
N SER A 75 -35.80 -14.67 16.19
CA SER A 75 -34.59 -15.47 16.42
C SER A 75 -33.88 -15.77 15.09
N GLU A 76 -32.56 -15.93 15.11
CA GLU A 76 -31.78 -16.34 13.92
C GLU A 76 -32.35 -17.63 13.31
N ALA A 77 -32.86 -18.53 14.17
CA ALA A 77 -33.56 -19.73 13.77
C ALA A 77 -34.91 -19.47 13.08
N ASP A 78 -35.60 -18.37 13.41
CA ASP A 78 -36.87 -17.99 12.77
C ASP A 78 -36.66 -17.35 11.40
N LEU A 79 -35.58 -16.57 11.22
CA LEU A 79 -35.23 -15.93 9.94
C LEU A 79 -34.68 -16.93 8.90
N MET A 80 -34.07 -18.02 9.35
CA MET A 80 -33.43 -19.04 8.51
C MET A 80 -34.22 -20.36 8.45
N ARG A 81 -35.41 -20.43 9.06
CA ARG A 81 -36.11 -21.69 9.38
C ARG A 81 -36.55 -22.51 8.17
N ASP A 82 -36.87 -21.83 7.07
CA ASP A 82 -37.49 -22.42 5.88
C ASP A 82 -36.58 -22.37 4.64
N ALA A 83 -35.42 -21.73 4.73
CA ALA A 83 -34.47 -21.58 3.63
C ALA A 83 -33.41 -22.68 3.65
N SER A 84 -33.16 -23.31 2.51
CA SER A 84 -32.01 -24.19 2.33
C SER A 84 -30.69 -23.42 2.47
N GLN A 85 -29.60 -24.11 2.84
CA GLN A 85 -28.27 -23.49 2.92
C GLN A 85 -27.85 -22.83 1.60
N GLU A 86 -28.29 -23.39 0.47
CA GLU A 86 -28.03 -22.84 -0.87
C GLU A 86 -28.81 -21.53 -1.12
N GLU A 87 -30.05 -21.43 -0.66
CA GLU A 87 -30.84 -20.19 -0.75
C GLU A 87 -30.25 -19.10 0.12
N VAL A 88 -29.86 -19.41 1.36
CA VAL A 88 -29.19 -18.47 2.27
C VAL A 88 -27.89 -17.97 1.65
N LEU A 89 -27.06 -18.87 1.12
CA LEU A 89 -25.80 -18.49 0.45
C LEU A 89 -26.07 -17.59 -0.76
N ARG A 90 -27.05 -17.95 -1.59
CA ARG A 90 -27.43 -17.18 -2.77
C ARG A 90 -27.85 -15.76 -2.39
N GLU A 91 -28.70 -15.61 -1.38
CA GLU A 91 -29.15 -14.30 -0.90
C GLU A 91 -28.01 -13.51 -0.25
N GLN A 92 -27.20 -14.15 0.60
CA GLN A 92 -26.04 -13.54 1.26
C GLN A 92 -25.03 -12.96 0.26
N THR A 93 -24.86 -13.61 -0.90
CA THR A 93 -23.88 -13.22 -1.92
C THR A 93 -24.49 -12.46 -3.11
N ASP A 94 -25.81 -12.24 -3.11
CA ASP A 94 -26.55 -11.68 -4.23
C ASP A 94 -26.01 -10.33 -4.69
N ARG A 95 -25.65 -9.43 -3.75
CA ARG A 95 -25.07 -8.12 -4.09
C ARG A 95 -23.75 -8.23 -4.84
N THR A 96 -22.92 -9.21 -4.49
CA THR A 96 -21.65 -9.48 -5.19
C THR A 96 -21.94 -10.04 -6.58
N ARG A 97 -22.85 -11.02 -6.66
CA ARG A 97 -23.25 -11.67 -7.89
C ARG A 97 -23.85 -10.67 -8.88
N LEU A 98 -24.75 -9.80 -8.44
CA LEU A 98 -25.34 -8.73 -9.26
C LEU A 98 -24.30 -7.72 -9.73
N PHE A 99 -23.27 -7.42 -8.93
CA PHE A 99 -22.25 -6.44 -9.29
C PHE A 99 -21.23 -6.97 -10.30
N TYR A 100 -20.78 -8.21 -10.14
CA TYR A 100 -19.74 -8.81 -10.99
C TYR A 100 -20.29 -9.67 -12.13
N GLY A 101 -21.53 -10.15 -12.02
CA GLY A 101 -22.12 -11.14 -12.92
C GLY A 101 -21.79 -12.58 -12.49
N ASP A 102 -22.60 -13.53 -12.99
CA ASP A 102 -22.56 -14.93 -12.56
C ASP A 102 -21.23 -15.63 -12.90
N GLU A 103 -20.69 -15.37 -14.09
CA GLU A 103 -19.42 -15.97 -14.53
C GLU A 103 -18.24 -15.50 -13.66
N ALA A 104 -18.18 -14.20 -13.38
CA ALA A 104 -17.15 -13.62 -12.51
C ALA A 104 -17.32 -14.11 -11.07
N PHE A 105 -18.56 -14.22 -10.59
CA PHE A 105 -18.85 -14.75 -9.27
C PHE A 105 -18.41 -16.20 -9.12
N ALA A 106 -18.60 -17.06 -10.13
CA ALA A 106 -18.07 -18.42 -10.13
C ALA A 106 -16.54 -18.45 -9.98
N LYS A 107 -15.81 -17.57 -10.70
CA LYS A 107 -14.35 -17.41 -10.54
C LYS A 107 -13.96 -16.95 -9.13
N ILE A 108 -14.73 -16.05 -8.54
CA ILE A 108 -14.53 -15.60 -7.14
C ILE A 108 -14.74 -16.76 -6.17
N ARG A 109 -15.79 -17.56 -6.38
CA ARG A 109 -16.14 -18.74 -5.58
C ARG A 109 -15.05 -19.81 -5.58
N ASP A 110 -14.43 -20.04 -6.73
CA ASP A 110 -13.39 -21.06 -6.93
C ASP A 110 -11.98 -20.59 -6.57
N ALA A 111 -11.79 -19.28 -6.32
CA ALA A 111 -10.47 -18.73 -6.02
C ALA A 111 -9.91 -19.30 -4.71
N PHE A 112 -8.64 -19.72 -4.76
CA PHE A 112 -7.85 -20.07 -3.58
C PHE A 112 -6.90 -18.92 -3.24
N ILE A 113 -7.14 -18.28 -2.09
CA ILE A 113 -6.35 -17.13 -1.65
C ILE A 113 -5.49 -17.50 -0.45
N VAL A 114 -4.20 -17.20 -0.52
CA VAL A 114 -3.28 -17.30 0.63
C VAL A 114 -3.03 -15.90 1.17
N VAL A 115 -3.22 -15.70 2.47
CA VAL A 115 -2.97 -14.44 3.17
C VAL A 115 -1.84 -14.67 4.17
N VAL A 116 -0.71 -13.99 3.98
CA VAL A 116 0.46 -14.08 4.87
C VAL A 116 0.48 -12.85 5.77
N GLY A 117 0.17 -13.03 7.04
CA GLY A 117 -0.08 -12.00 8.04
C GLY A 117 -1.56 -11.81 8.34
N ALA A 118 -1.94 -11.91 9.62
CA ALA A 118 -3.30 -11.79 10.16
C ALA A 118 -3.45 -10.56 11.09
N GLY A 119 -2.61 -9.54 10.88
CA GLY A 119 -2.72 -8.23 11.51
C GLY A 119 -3.90 -7.42 10.97
N GLY A 120 -3.88 -6.09 11.13
CA GLY A 120 -5.00 -5.25 10.69
C GLY A 120 -5.29 -5.30 9.18
N VAL A 121 -4.23 -5.37 8.36
CA VAL A 121 -4.36 -5.44 6.89
C VAL A 121 -4.90 -6.80 6.46
N GLY A 122 -4.25 -7.89 6.86
CA GLY A 122 -4.60 -9.23 6.40
C GLY A 122 -5.93 -9.74 6.96
N SER A 123 -6.26 -9.41 8.21
CA SER A 123 -7.58 -9.73 8.76
C SER A 123 -8.70 -9.01 8.00
N ALA A 124 -8.50 -7.74 7.61
CA ALA A 124 -9.48 -7.01 6.81
C ALA A 124 -9.59 -7.56 5.38
N ALA A 125 -8.46 -7.85 4.72
CA ALA A 125 -8.44 -8.43 3.37
C ALA A 125 -9.16 -9.78 3.33
N ALA A 126 -8.80 -10.70 4.23
CA ALA A 126 -9.40 -12.02 4.31
C ALA A 126 -10.90 -11.95 4.62
N HIS A 127 -11.31 -11.04 5.51
CA HIS A 127 -12.72 -10.86 5.88
C HIS A 127 -13.57 -10.35 4.71
N VAL A 128 -13.09 -9.37 3.94
CA VAL A 128 -13.81 -8.89 2.75
C VAL A 128 -13.88 -9.98 1.69
N LEU A 129 -12.77 -10.65 1.38
CA LEU A 129 -12.76 -11.72 0.39
C LEU A 129 -13.77 -12.83 0.71
N LEU A 130 -13.81 -13.27 1.97
CA LEU A 130 -14.79 -14.26 2.42
C LEU A 130 -16.22 -13.78 2.21
N ARG A 131 -16.55 -12.54 2.64
CA ARG A 131 -17.90 -11.96 2.49
C ARG A 131 -18.30 -11.75 1.04
N THR A 132 -17.33 -11.57 0.14
CA THR A 132 -17.56 -11.47 -1.30
C THR A 132 -17.65 -12.84 -1.97
N GLY A 133 -17.58 -13.94 -1.20
CA GLY A 133 -17.81 -15.28 -1.71
C GLY A 133 -16.55 -16.02 -2.12
N VAL A 134 -15.36 -15.67 -1.65
CA VAL A 134 -14.20 -16.58 -1.75
C VAL A 134 -14.39 -17.76 -0.78
N ARG A 135 -14.27 -19.03 -1.22
CA ARG A 135 -14.39 -20.20 -0.30
C ARG A 135 -13.12 -20.45 0.45
N LYS A 136 -12.02 -20.48 -0.31
CA LYS A 136 -10.81 -21.15 0.11
C LYS A 136 -9.78 -20.11 0.47
N ILE A 137 -9.53 -19.97 1.76
CA ILE A 137 -8.58 -18.99 2.28
C ILE A 137 -7.59 -19.71 3.20
N ARG A 138 -6.30 -19.67 2.86
CA ARG A 138 -5.23 -20.04 3.78
C ARG A 138 -4.71 -18.79 4.46
N ILE A 139 -4.64 -18.79 5.79
CA ILE A 139 -4.16 -17.66 6.59
C ILE A 139 -2.93 -18.14 7.37
N ILE A 140 -1.80 -17.45 7.18
CA ILE A 140 -0.52 -17.77 7.81
C ILE A 140 -0.11 -16.62 8.72
N ASP A 141 -0.08 -16.84 10.02
CA ASP A 141 0.43 -15.84 10.98
C ASP A 141 0.83 -16.55 12.29
N PRO A 142 2.03 -16.28 12.83
CA PRO A 142 2.52 -16.96 14.03
C PRO A 142 1.86 -16.45 15.34
N ASP A 143 1.28 -15.25 15.33
CA ASP A 143 0.93 -14.51 16.53
C ASP A 143 -0.41 -14.96 17.14
N ILE A 144 -0.58 -14.54 18.40
CA ILE A 144 -1.84 -14.56 19.13
C ILE A 144 -2.51 -13.17 19.13
N VAL A 145 -3.81 -13.15 19.37
CA VAL A 145 -4.57 -11.92 19.65
C VAL A 145 -4.10 -11.39 20.99
N THR A 146 -3.61 -10.16 20.99
CA THR A 146 -3.27 -9.40 22.20
C THR A 146 -4.34 -8.36 22.48
N VAL A 147 -4.38 -7.78 23.68
CA VAL A 147 -5.23 -6.60 23.97
C VAL A 147 -4.96 -5.48 22.98
N SER A 148 -3.68 -5.27 22.64
CA SER A 148 -3.28 -4.28 21.64
C SER A 148 -3.67 -4.65 20.22
N SER A 149 -4.09 -5.88 19.92
CA SER A 149 -4.58 -6.28 18.59
C SER A 149 -6.03 -5.81 18.36
N LEU A 150 -6.81 -5.65 19.42
CA LEU A 150 -8.24 -5.33 19.36
C LEU A 150 -8.55 -3.97 18.71
N ASN A 151 -7.57 -3.08 18.67
CA ASN A 151 -7.76 -1.77 18.04
C ASN A 151 -7.71 -1.81 16.51
N ARG A 152 -7.25 -2.91 15.89
CA ARG A 152 -7.02 -2.93 14.43
C ARG A 152 -7.22 -4.27 13.74
N ASN A 153 -7.23 -5.40 14.46
CA ASN A 153 -7.62 -6.66 13.85
C ASN A 153 -9.12 -6.61 13.53
N ALA A 154 -9.50 -7.02 12.31
CA ALA A 154 -10.84 -6.79 11.78
C ALA A 154 -11.95 -7.56 12.51
N VAL A 155 -11.63 -8.66 13.20
CA VAL A 155 -12.66 -9.57 13.77
C VAL A 155 -12.43 -9.94 15.23
N ALA A 156 -11.23 -9.70 15.77
CA ALA A 156 -10.89 -10.12 17.12
C ALA A 156 -11.71 -9.37 18.20
N GLN A 157 -12.20 -10.13 19.18
CA GLN A 157 -12.96 -9.63 20.32
C GLN A 157 -12.18 -9.79 21.62
N ARG A 158 -12.65 -9.18 22.72
CA ARG A 158 -12.00 -9.29 24.05
C ARG A 158 -11.82 -10.74 24.51
N LYS A 159 -12.79 -11.61 24.22
CA LYS A 159 -12.72 -13.05 24.54
C LYS A 159 -11.64 -13.80 23.77
N ASP A 160 -11.12 -13.22 22.69
CA ASP A 160 -10.13 -13.85 21.84
C ASP A 160 -8.70 -13.56 22.29
N VAL A 161 -8.48 -12.64 23.24
CA VAL A 161 -7.15 -12.35 23.77
C VAL A 161 -6.50 -13.62 24.31
N GLY A 162 -5.27 -13.90 23.86
CA GLY A 162 -4.54 -15.13 24.17
C GLY A 162 -4.68 -16.24 23.14
N ARG A 163 -5.67 -16.15 22.23
CA ARG A 163 -5.90 -17.16 21.18
C ARG A 163 -5.09 -16.84 19.92
N SER A 164 -4.78 -17.86 19.13
CA SER A 164 -4.12 -17.70 17.81
C SER A 164 -4.93 -16.81 16.87
N LYS A 165 -4.28 -15.83 16.22
CA LYS A 165 -4.97 -14.90 15.29
C LYS A 165 -5.63 -15.65 14.12
N VAL A 166 -4.92 -16.62 13.54
CA VAL A 166 -5.42 -17.39 12.38
C VAL A 166 -6.61 -18.27 12.75
N HIS A 167 -6.61 -18.86 13.95
CA HIS A 167 -7.73 -19.66 14.43
C HIS A 167 -8.93 -18.79 14.82
N THR A 168 -8.70 -17.62 15.42
CA THR A 168 -9.77 -16.65 15.68
C THR A 168 -10.46 -16.22 14.38
N LEU A 169 -9.69 -15.94 13.32
CA LEU A 169 -10.24 -15.64 11.98
C LEU A 169 -11.03 -16.83 11.43
N LYS A 170 -10.48 -18.05 11.50
CA LYS A 170 -11.15 -19.28 11.06
C LYS A 170 -12.51 -19.45 11.74
N ASP A 171 -12.55 -19.39 13.07
CA ASP A 171 -13.78 -19.55 13.85
C ASP A 171 -14.80 -18.45 13.55
N TYR A 172 -14.33 -17.24 13.26
CA TYR A 172 -15.20 -16.15 12.85
C TYR A 172 -15.73 -16.34 11.43
N PHE A 173 -14.90 -16.83 10.51
CA PHE A 173 -15.29 -17.06 9.11
C PHE A 173 -16.31 -18.19 8.96
N HIS A 174 -16.19 -19.28 9.74
CA HIS A 174 -17.21 -20.34 9.75
C HIS A 174 -18.57 -19.86 10.28
N ARG A 175 -18.61 -18.76 11.05
CA ARG A 175 -19.87 -18.12 11.46
C ARG A 175 -20.48 -17.23 10.37
N ILE A 176 -19.68 -16.82 9.38
CA ILE A 176 -20.15 -16.01 8.24
C ILE A 176 -20.54 -16.91 7.08
N LEU A 177 -19.72 -17.93 6.80
CA LEU A 177 -19.84 -18.80 5.64
C LEU A 177 -19.47 -20.23 6.08
N PRO A 178 -20.42 -21.01 6.62
CA PRO A 178 -20.14 -22.33 7.21
C PRO A 178 -19.40 -23.32 6.29
N GLU A 179 -19.63 -23.22 4.99
CA GLU A 179 -19.03 -24.03 3.93
C GLU A 179 -17.67 -23.50 3.43
N CYS A 180 -17.13 -22.45 4.06
CA CYS A 180 -15.80 -21.94 3.73
C CYS A 180 -14.69 -22.95 4.08
N GLU A 181 -13.64 -22.98 3.27
CA GLU A 181 -12.44 -23.78 3.52
C GLU A 181 -11.34 -22.87 4.03
N VAL A 182 -11.24 -22.74 5.36
CA VAL A 182 -10.21 -21.90 5.98
C VAL A 182 -9.08 -22.75 6.56
N GLU A 183 -7.91 -22.62 5.97
CA GLU A 183 -6.66 -23.23 6.43
C GLU A 183 -5.92 -22.24 7.34
N ALA A 184 -6.00 -22.45 8.65
CA ALA A 184 -5.36 -21.60 9.65
C ALA A 184 -3.99 -22.18 10.02
N LEU A 185 -2.90 -21.55 9.57
CA LEU A 185 -1.54 -21.99 9.81
C LEU A 185 -0.85 -21.03 10.79
N GLN A 186 -0.76 -21.44 12.06
CA GLN A 186 -0.08 -20.66 13.10
C GLN A 186 1.43 -20.90 13.05
N VAL A 187 2.07 -20.37 12.02
CA VAL A 187 3.49 -20.62 11.73
C VAL A 187 4.15 -19.35 11.21
N PHE A 188 5.46 -19.24 11.46
CA PHE A 188 6.26 -18.18 10.88
C PHE A 188 6.58 -18.52 9.42
N PHE A 189 6.34 -17.59 8.51
CA PHE A 189 6.75 -17.78 7.12
C PHE A 189 8.27 -17.72 7.02
N THR A 190 8.89 -18.78 6.51
CA THR A 190 10.32 -18.81 6.17
C THR A 190 10.48 -19.31 4.76
N ARG A 191 11.61 -18.97 4.14
CA ARG A 191 12.01 -19.53 2.83
C ARG A 191 11.93 -21.06 2.78
N ASP A 192 12.35 -21.74 3.85
CA ASP A 192 12.39 -23.22 3.90
C ASP A 192 10.98 -23.84 3.95
N LEU A 193 10.03 -23.16 4.61
CA LEU A 193 8.64 -23.61 4.70
C LEU A 193 7.79 -23.13 3.51
N ALA A 194 8.24 -22.14 2.75
CA ALA A 194 7.50 -21.56 1.64
C ALA A 194 6.91 -22.59 0.64
N PRO A 195 7.62 -23.68 0.25
CA PRO A 195 7.03 -24.72 -0.60
C PRO A 195 5.77 -25.36 -0.01
N GLN A 196 5.76 -25.58 1.31
CA GLN A 196 4.62 -26.18 2.00
C GLN A 196 3.52 -25.15 2.24
N LEU A 197 3.90 -23.94 2.66
CA LEU A 197 2.95 -22.87 3.00
C LEU A 197 2.21 -22.31 1.78
N LEU A 198 2.83 -22.34 0.61
CA LEU A 198 2.24 -21.85 -0.65
C LEU A 198 1.82 -23.00 -1.59
N ALA A 199 1.81 -24.24 -1.11
CA ALA A 199 1.37 -25.40 -1.89
C ALA A 199 -0.11 -25.31 -2.29
N GLY A 200 -0.50 -26.05 -3.33
CA GLY A 200 -1.91 -26.17 -3.76
C GLY A 200 -2.36 -25.14 -4.79
N ASN A 201 -1.41 -24.52 -5.51
CA ASN A 201 -1.67 -23.59 -6.62
C ASN A 201 -2.63 -22.44 -6.25
N PRO A 202 -2.24 -21.57 -5.30
CA PRO A 202 -3.07 -20.43 -4.94
C PRO A 202 -3.30 -19.52 -6.15
N THR A 203 -4.54 -19.07 -6.30
CA THR A 203 -4.94 -18.07 -7.29
C THR A 203 -4.26 -16.73 -6.98
N PHE A 204 -4.17 -16.37 -5.70
CA PHE A 204 -3.42 -15.20 -5.23
C PHE A 204 -2.72 -15.46 -3.90
N VAL A 205 -1.58 -14.79 -3.72
CA VAL A 205 -0.88 -14.68 -2.43
C VAL A 205 -0.85 -13.21 -2.01
N LEU A 206 -1.41 -12.90 -0.85
CA LEU A 206 -1.47 -11.56 -0.27
C LEU A 206 -0.41 -11.41 0.81
N ASP A 207 0.53 -10.49 0.60
CA ASP A 207 1.53 -10.09 1.58
C ASP A 207 0.96 -9.01 2.51
N CYS A 208 0.61 -9.44 3.73
CA CYS A 208 0.15 -8.61 4.82
C CYS A 208 1.16 -8.59 5.98
N ILE A 209 2.43 -8.84 5.66
CA ILE A 209 3.51 -8.99 6.64
C ILE A 209 4.08 -7.62 7.01
N ASP A 210 4.26 -7.39 8.31
CA ASP A 210 4.87 -6.18 8.85
C ASP A 210 6.39 -6.28 8.99
N ASN A 211 6.94 -7.49 9.08
CA ASN A 211 8.38 -7.77 9.10
C ASN A 211 9.01 -7.69 7.70
N ARG A 212 10.03 -6.83 7.56
CA ARG A 212 10.73 -6.61 6.29
C ARG A 212 11.47 -7.86 5.77
N ASP A 213 12.12 -8.62 6.63
CA ASP A 213 12.95 -9.76 6.21
C ASP A 213 12.05 -10.88 5.66
N THR A 214 10.97 -11.21 6.37
CA THR A 214 9.98 -12.20 5.94
C THR A 214 9.30 -11.79 4.63
N LYS A 215 9.00 -10.51 4.45
CA LYS A 215 8.45 -9.97 3.21
C LYS A 215 9.39 -10.21 2.01
N VAL A 216 10.69 -9.96 2.19
CA VAL A 216 11.70 -10.21 1.14
C VAL A 216 11.76 -11.70 0.80
N GLU A 217 11.73 -12.58 1.81
CA GLU A 217 11.73 -14.04 1.59
C GLU A 217 10.51 -14.50 0.77
N LEU A 218 9.30 -14.02 1.11
CA LEU A 218 8.07 -14.32 0.38
C LEU A 218 8.15 -13.89 -1.09
N ILE A 219 8.52 -12.63 -1.35
CA ILE A 219 8.61 -12.08 -2.70
C ILE A 219 9.65 -12.84 -3.53
N ALA A 220 10.82 -13.11 -2.95
CA ALA A 220 11.87 -13.87 -3.63
C ALA A 220 11.40 -15.29 -3.98
N TYR A 221 10.68 -15.95 -3.08
CA TYR A 221 10.16 -17.29 -3.32
C TYR A 221 9.14 -17.30 -4.47
N CYS A 222 8.14 -16.42 -4.46
CA CYS A 222 7.12 -16.35 -5.53
C CYS A 222 7.76 -16.11 -6.89
N LYS A 223 8.74 -15.19 -6.96
CA LYS A 223 9.48 -14.89 -8.19
C LYS A 223 10.26 -16.10 -8.71
N ASN A 224 10.94 -16.84 -7.84
CA ASN A 224 11.79 -17.96 -8.23
C ASN A 224 11.00 -19.22 -8.63
N ASN A 225 9.75 -19.35 -8.20
CA ASN A 225 8.91 -20.54 -8.44
C ASN A 225 7.83 -20.31 -9.51
N ASN A 226 7.92 -19.23 -10.28
CA ASN A 226 6.95 -18.88 -11.33
C ASN A 226 5.49 -18.91 -10.85
N ILE A 227 5.25 -18.69 -9.56
CA ILE A 227 3.91 -18.45 -9.04
C ILE A 227 3.50 -17.11 -9.67
N PRO A 228 2.52 -17.07 -10.60
CA PRO A 228 2.32 -15.92 -11.48
C PRO A 228 2.20 -14.61 -10.72
N VAL A 229 3.30 -13.86 -10.73
CA VAL A 229 3.33 -12.44 -10.40
C VAL A 229 3.06 -11.75 -11.73
N ARG A 230 1.79 -11.43 -12.04
CA ARG A 230 1.33 -11.04 -13.39
C ARG A 230 2.29 -10.07 -14.13
N GLU A 231 2.64 -10.41 -15.36
CA GLU A 231 3.63 -9.76 -16.26
C GLU A 231 3.28 -8.36 -16.80
N GLY A 232 2.12 -7.79 -16.46
CA GLY A 232 1.88 -6.34 -16.61
C GLY A 232 2.65 -5.50 -15.58
N ILE A 233 3.23 -6.17 -14.59
CA ILE A 233 4.03 -5.59 -13.53
C ILE A 233 5.47 -6.09 -13.70
N SER A 234 6.31 -5.28 -14.35
CA SER A 234 7.75 -5.52 -14.49
C SER A 234 8.53 -5.35 -13.16
N GLU A 235 7.84 -5.04 -12.07
CA GLU A 235 8.38 -4.91 -10.71
C GLU A 235 7.35 -5.33 -9.64
N GLY A 236 7.48 -6.56 -9.11
CA GLY A 236 6.86 -6.99 -7.85
C GLY A 236 5.37 -7.38 -7.92
N VAL A 237 4.93 -8.15 -6.92
CA VAL A 237 3.50 -8.35 -6.62
C VAL A 237 2.88 -6.96 -6.35
N LEU A 238 1.64 -6.70 -6.77
CA LEU A 238 0.87 -5.56 -6.24
C LEU A 238 0.55 -5.84 -4.77
N CYS A 239 1.56 -5.66 -3.93
CA CYS A 239 1.44 -5.56 -2.49
C CYS A 239 0.94 -4.16 -2.19
N VAL A 240 -0.26 -4.04 -1.64
CA VAL A 240 -0.66 -2.79 -0.97
C VAL A 240 0.14 -2.71 0.34
N TYR A 241 1.35 -2.17 0.28
CA TYR A 241 2.18 -2.01 1.47
C TYR A 241 1.83 -0.71 2.19
N SER A 242 1.67 -0.79 3.51
CA SER A 242 1.48 0.39 4.36
C SER A 242 2.81 1.14 4.45
N ILE A 243 2.82 2.39 3.97
CA ILE A 243 3.90 3.37 4.15
C ILE A 243 3.51 4.39 5.22
N GLU A 244 2.78 3.96 6.27
CA GLU A 244 2.51 4.83 7.41
C GLU A 244 3.82 5.43 7.91
N LYS A 245 4.04 6.71 7.61
CA LYS A 245 5.20 7.46 8.09
C LYS A 245 5.17 7.46 9.60
N GLU A 246 6.33 7.22 10.21
CA GLU A 246 6.50 7.33 11.66
C GLU A 246 6.21 8.76 12.13
N ARG A 247 4.95 9.08 12.43
CA ARG A 247 4.57 10.47 12.80
C ARG A 247 4.81 10.80 14.27
N LYS A 248 5.34 9.89 15.10
CA LYS A 248 5.64 10.14 16.52
C LYS A 248 6.83 9.31 17.00
N LYS A 249 7.54 9.82 18.03
CA LYS A 249 8.52 9.06 18.80
C LYS A 249 7.91 7.69 19.16
N GLN A 250 8.53 6.65 18.61
CA GLN A 250 8.45 5.28 19.04
C GLN A 250 8.22 5.21 20.56
N ILE A 251 7.07 4.67 20.99
CA ILE A 251 6.75 4.56 22.42
C ILE A 251 7.61 3.42 22.97
N PRO A 252 8.50 3.68 23.95
CA PRO A 252 9.27 2.63 24.58
C PRO A 252 8.35 1.58 25.18
N LEU A 253 8.70 0.31 25.02
CA LEU A 253 8.01 -0.76 25.74
C LEU A 253 8.17 -0.57 27.25
N THR A 254 7.15 -0.94 28.02
CA THR A 254 7.31 -1.00 29.49
C THR A 254 8.19 -2.20 29.88
N LYS A 255 8.74 -2.19 31.10
CA LYS A 255 9.60 -3.30 31.57
C LYS A 255 8.86 -4.64 31.58
N GLU A 256 7.57 -4.61 31.89
CA GLU A 256 6.68 -5.78 31.91
C GLU A 256 6.44 -6.31 30.49
N GLU A 257 6.30 -5.42 29.50
CA GLU A 257 6.14 -5.80 28.09
C GLU A 257 7.41 -6.44 27.53
N VAL A 258 8.58 -5.95 27.91
CA VAL A 258 9.88 -6.55 27.55
C VAL A 258 10.00 -7.95 28.15
N GLN A 259 9.70 -8.12 29.44
CA GLN A 259 9.71 -9.44 30.09
C GLN A 259 8.72 -10.43 29.47
N MET A 260 7.52 -9.97 29.10
CA MET A 260 6.53 -10.81 28.43
C MET A 260 7.04 -11.27 27.06
N ILE A 261 7.68 -10.39 26.30
CA ILE A 261 8.28 -10.71 25.00
C ILE A 261 9.46 -11.69 25.14
N GLU A 262 10.34 -11.47 26.12
CA GLU A 262 11.48 -12.35 26.41
C GLU A 262 11.03 -13.75 26.85
N SER A 263 9.97 -13.83 27.65
CA SER A 263 9.40 -15.11 28.09
C SER A 263 8.76 -15.92 26.97
N GLN A 264 8.37 -15.29 25.85
CA GLN A 264 7.77 -15.97 24.69
C GLN A 264 8.78 -16.74 23.81
N LYS A 265 10.06 -16.87 24.19
CA LYS A 265 11.11 -17.60 23.43
C LYS A 265 11.18 -17.19 21.94
N ILE A 266 10.81 -15.96 21.59
CA ILE A 266 10.85 -15.45 20.22
C ILE A 266 12.31 -15.11 19.87
N LYS A 267 12.96 -15.95 19.04
CA LYS A 267 14.40 -15.88 18.70
C LYS A 267 14.83 -14.70 17.80
N ARG A 268 14.10 -13.57 17.74
CA ARG A 268 14.45 -12.42 16.88
C ARG A 268 14.35 -11.08 17.61
N LYS A 269 15.13 -10.10 17.14
CA LYS A 269 15.10 -8.69 17.59
C LYS A 269 13.67 -8.16 17.49
N VAL A 270 12.98 -8.12 18.63
CA VAL A 270 11.65 -7.50 18.73
C VAL A 270 11.82 -6.00 18.61
N ARG A 271 10.92 -5.33 17.89
CA ARG A 271 10.94 -3.87 17.81
C ARG A 271 10.80 -3.31 19.22
N VAL A 272 11.77 -2.50 19.64
CA VAL A 272 11.86 -1.91 20.99
C VAL A 272 10.83 -0.79 21.20
N ALA A 273 9.93 -0.58 20.24
CA ALA A 273 8.91 0.43 20.32
C ALA A 273 7.67 0.14 19.47
N LYS A 274 6.53 0.64 19.97
CA LYS A 274 5.23 0.55 19.30
C LYS A 274 4.97 1.82 18.48
N LEU A 275 4.49 1.64 17.25
CA LEU A 275 3.95 2.71 16.42
C LEU A 275 2.43 2.81 16.64
N GLY A 276 1.92 4.03 16.81
CA GLY A 276 0.48 4.27 16.79
C GLY A 276 -0.06 4.12 15.38
N VAL A 277 -1.02 3.22 15.18
CA VAL A 277 -1.70 2.98 13.90
C VAL A 277 -3.18 3.31 14.07
N ALA A 278 -3.70 4.18 13.21
CA ALA A 278 -5.13 4.49 13.18
C ALA A 278 -5.87 3.39 12.41
N MET A 279 -6.79 2.67 13.06
CA MET A 279 -7.53 1.52 12.49
C MET A 279 -8.02 1.68 11.03
N PRO A 280 -8.56 2.85 10.59
CA PRO A 280 -9.02 2.99 9.22
C PRO A 280 -7.92 2.71 8.18
N MET A 281 -6.66 3.02 8.49
CA MET A 281 -5.54 2.85 7.56
C MET A 281 -5.26 1.38 7.19
N PRO A 282 -4.95 0.47 8.13
CA PRO A 282 -4.76 -0.94 7.80
C PRO A 282 -6.02 -1.58 7.21
N SER A 283 -7.21 -1.14 7.62
CA SER A 283 -8.48 -1.61 7.04
C SER A 283 -8.59 -1.19 5.57
N LEU A 284 -8.36 0.07 5.23
CA LEU A 284 -8.37 0.56 3.84
C LEU A 284 -7.38 -0.20 2.96
N PHE A 285 -6.18 -0.49 3.46
CA PHE A 285 -5.21 -1.29 2.73
C PHE A 285 -5.72 -2.71 2.47
N GLY A 286 -6.25 -3.38 3.50
CA GLY A 286 -6.77 -4.74 3.36
C GLY A 286 -7.98 -4.83 2.42
N THR A 287 -8.93 -3.90 2.55
CA THR A 287 -10.13 -3.85 1.70
C THR A 287 -9.77 -3.52 0.24
N THR A 288 -8.75 -2.67 0.02
CA THR A 288 -8.24 -2.34 -1.32
C THR A 288 -7.56 -3.54 -1.96
N MET A 289 -6.74 -4.31 -1.22
CA MET A 289 -6.19 -5.57 -1.72
C MET A 289 -7.30 -6.54 -2.15
N ALA A 290 -8.32 -6.70 -1.32
CA ALA A 290 -9.46 -7.56 -1.63
C ALA A 290 -10.18 -7.09 -2.91
N SER A 291 -10.46 -5.79 -3.03
CA SER A 291 -11.11 -5.21 -4.21
C SER A 291 -10.30 -5.44 -5.49
N LEU A 292 -8.97 -5.28 -5.42
CA LEU A 292 -8.07 -5.59 -6.52
C LEU A 292 -8.20 -7.05 -6.97
N VAL A 293 -8.10 -8.00 -6.03
CA VAL A 293 -8.24 -9.44 -6.32
C VAL A 293 -9.57 -9.74 -7.01
N LEU A 294 -10.66 -9.19 -6.48
CA LEU A 294 -12.01 -9.40 -7.00
C LEU A 294 -12.17 -8.85 -8.42
N ASN A 295 -11.67 -7.64 -8.68
CA ASN A 295 -11.71 -7.04 -10.01
C ASN A 295 -10.89 -7.85 -11.02
N ILE A 296 -9.74 -8.39 -10.61
CA ILE A 296 -8.92 -9.27 -11.46
C ILE A 296 -9.68 -10.56 -11.79
N LEU A 297 -10.25 -11.22 -10.78
CA LEU A 297 -11.05 -12.44 -10.95
C LEU A 297 -12.26 -12.21 -11.87
N ALA A 298 -12.87 -11.03 -11.75
CA ALA A 298 -14.00 -10.64 -12.57
C ALA A 298 -13.63 -10.18 -14.00
N GLY A 299 -12.35 -10.13 -14.35
CA GLY A 299 -11.90 -9.61 -15.65
C GLY A 299 -12.21 -8.12 -15.85
N LYS A 300 -12.53 -7.38 -14.78
CA LYS A 300 -12.78 -5.94 -14.86
C LYS A 300 -11.45 -5.21 -15.04
N PRO A 301 -11.43 -4.10 -15.79
CA PRO A 301 -10.25 -3.27 -15.89
C PRO A 301 -9.91 -2.77 -14.48
N VAL A 302 -8.81 -3.27 -13.94
CA VAL A 302 -8.19 -2.63 -12.79
C VAL A 302 -7.62 -1.33 -13.33
N PRO A 303 -7.94 -0.15 -12.76
CA PRO A 303 -7.30 1.10 -13.12
C PRO A 303 -5.86 1.10 -12.61
N TYR A 304 -5.05 0.19 -13.16
CA TYR A 304 -3.61 0.22 -13.07
C TYR A 304 -3.13 0.87 -14.35
N ARG A 305 -3.21 2.20 -14.40
CA ARG A 305 -2.47 2.95 -15.41
C ARG A 305 -1.06 3.12 -14.91
N LYS A 306 -0.14 2.32 -15.45
CA LYS A 306 1.30 2.52 -15.28
C LYS A 306 1.71 3.94 -15.71
N GLU A 307 0.92 4.57 -16.57
CA GLU A 307 1.13 5.92 -17.06
C GLU A 307 0.85 7.04 -16.03
N GLU A 308 0.06 6.80 -14.97
CA GLU A 308 -0.22 7.81 -13.92
C GLU A 308 0.83 7.83 -12.80
N TYR A 309 1.63 6.76 -12.67
CA TYR A 309 2.81 6.70 -11.80
C TYR A 309 4.06 6.66 -12.66
N VAL A 310 4.50 7.82 -13.14
CA VAL A 310 5.74 7.88 -13.90
C VAL A 310 6.90 7.62 -12.95
N VAL A 311 7.38 6.37 -12.95
CA VAL A 311 8.53 5.97 -12.14
C VAL A 311 9.79 6.49 -12.84
N ILE A 312 10.46 7.45 -12.22
CA ILE A 312 11.79 7.92 -12.60
C ILE A 312 12.74 6.73 -12.46
N SER A 313 13.09 6.15 -13.61
CA SER A 313 13.98 5.00 -13.66
C SER A 313 15.33 5.30 -12.99
N ASN A 314 16.00 4.28 -12.44
CA ASN A 314 17.35 4.43 -11.88
C ASN A 314 18.33 5.06 -12.89
N LYS A 315 18.17 4.77 -14.19
CA LYS A 315 18.98 5.41 -15.26
C LYS A 315 18.72 6.92 -15.34
N ALA A 316 17.47 7.35 -15.20
CA ALA A 316 17.09 8.77 -15.18
C ALA A 316 17.61 9.46 -13.91
N SER A 317 17.45 8.85 -12.73
CA SER A 317 17.98 9.38 -11.45
C SER A 317 19.49 9.59 -11.50
N VAL A 318 20.25 8.63 -12.04
CA VAL A 318 21.70 8.76 -12.23
C VAL A 318 22.04 9.90 -13.19
N ARG A 319 21.26 10.06 -14.27
CA ARG A 319 21.45 11.14 -15.26
C ARG A 319 21.23 12.51 -14.62
N MET A 320 20.14 12.68 -13.87
CA MET A 320 19.80 13.92 -13.17
C MET A 320 20.88 14.30 -12.15
N TYR A 321 21.32 13.34 -11.33
CA TYR A 321 22.40 13.56 -10.37
C TYR A 321 23.70 14.02 -11.05
N LYS A 322 24.12 13.33 -12.12
CA LYS A 322 25.32 13.70 -12.87
C LYS A 322 25.21 15.09 -13.49
N ALA A 323 24.01 15.46 -13.99
CA ALA A 323 23.76 16.78 -14.56
C ALA A 323 23.89 17.88 -13.50
N LEU A 324 23.24 17.72 -12.35
CA LEU A 324 23.29 18.69 -11.25
C LEU A 324 24.71 18.89 -10.70
N VAL A 325 25.43 17.79 -10.43
CA VAL A 325 26.81 17.87 -9.92
C VAL A 325 27.75 18.52 -10.94
N LYS A 326 27.59 18.21 -12.24
CA LYS A 326 28.40 18.83 -13.30
C LYS A 326 28.10 20.32 -13.45
N LYS A 327 26.84 20.71 -13.27
CA LYS A 327 26.43 22.12 -13.27
C LYS A 327 27.04 22.87 -12.08
N GLU A 328 26.94 22.32 -10.87
CA GLU A 328 27.54 22.92 -9.68
C GLU A 328 29.06 23.08 -9.81
N GLN A 329 29.74 22.07 -10.34
CA GLN A 329 31.17 22.12 -10.60
C GLN A 329 31.55 23.30 -11.52
N ARG A 330 30.76 23.55 -12.58
CA ARG A 330 31.01 24.64 -13.52
C ARG A 330 30.74 26.01 -12.88
N THR A 331 29.64 26.13 -12.14
CA THR A 331 29.24 27.40 -11.51
C THR A 331 30.18 27.81 -10.39
N THR A 332 30.64 26.86 -9.56
CA THR A 332 31.47 27.15 -8.38
C THR A 332 32.96 26.99 -8.63
N GLN A 333 33.37 26.41 -9.77
CA GLN A 333 34.76 26.05 -10.10
C GLN A 333 35.44 25.12 -9.07
N ILE A 334 34.65 24.41 -8.25
CA ILE A 334 35.13 23.47 -7.23
C ILE A 334 35.48 22.12 -7.88
N ASN A 335 36.38 21.35 -7.26
CA ASN A 335 36.74 20.01 -7.72
C ASN A 335 35.53 19.04 -7.66
N MET A 336 35.32 18.25 -8.72
CA MET A 336 34.26 17.22 -8.81
C MET A 336 34.20 16.28 -7.59
N LYS A 337 35.35 15.89 -7.01
CA LYS A 337 35.40 15.05 -5.80
C LYS A 337 34.82 15.77 -4.59
N GLN A 338 35.05 17.07 -4.45
CA GLN A 338 34.51 17.87 -3.36
C GLN A 338 33.01 18.08 -3.52
N VAL A 339 32.52 18.35 -4.74
CA VAL A 339 31.07 18.45 -5.02
C VAL A 339 30.36 17.14 -4.68
N LYS A 340 30.90 15.99 -5.10
CA LYS A 340 30.34 14.66 -4.78
C LYS A 340 30.42 14.29 -3.30
N LYS A 341 31.36 14.88 -2.55
CA LYS A 341 31.47 14.71 -1.09
C LYS A 341 30.38 15.52 -0.36
N GLY A 342 30.01 16.69 -0.88
CA GLY A 342 28.92 17.53 -0.36
C GLY A 342 27.53 17.02 -0.72
N PHE A 343 27.38 16.34 -1.87
CA PHE A 343 26.10 15.78 -2.31
C PHE A 343 26.30 14.43 -3.04
N ARG A 344 25.90 13.35 -2.38
CA ARG A 344 26.07 11.96 -2.84
C ARG A 344 24.88 11.51 -3.69
N TYR A 345 25.09 10.48 -4.52
CA TYR A 345 24.02 9.89 -5.34
C TYR A 345 22.85 9.37 -4.48
N MET A 346 23.14 8.78 -3.32
CA MET A 346 22.10 8.26 -2.44
C MET A 346 21.21 9.36 -1.87
N GLU A 347 21.75 10.55 -1.65
CA GLU A 347 20.99 11.73 -1.22
C GLU A 347 20.09 12.22 -2.35
N ALA A 348 20.61 12.27 -3.58
CA ALA A 348 19.80 12.57 -4.76
C ALA A 348 18.66 11.57 -4.97
N ARG A 349 18.93 10.27 -4.81
CA ARG A 349 17.92 9.21 -4.90
C ARG A 349 16.87 9.34 -3.80
N PHE A 350 17.29 9.59 -2.56
CA PHE A 350 16.38 9.79 -1.43
C PHE A 350 15.47 11.01 -1.66
N LEU A 351 16.02 12.12 -2.16
CA LEU A 351 15.23 13.29 -2.51
C LEU A 351 14.17 12.96 -3.57
N ILE A 352 14.55 12.26 -4.64
CA ILE A 352 13.63 11.87 -5.72
C ILE A 352 12.52 10.94 -5.20
N GLU A 353 12.90 9.86 -4.53
CA GLU A 353 11.98 8.77 -4.19
C GLU A 353 11.15 9.06 -2.93
N GLN A 354 11.75 9.71 -1.93
CA GLN A 354 11.17 9.81 -0.58
C GLN A 354 10.68 11.22 -0.25
N VAL A 355 11.42 12.26 -0.64
CA VAL A 355 11.06 13.66 -0.32
C VAL A 355 10.03 14.17 -1.31
N TRP A 356 10.33 14.05 -2.60
CA TRP A 356 9.49 14.56 -3.68
C TRP A 356 8.54 13.52 -4.26
N CYS A 357 8.66 12.26 -3.86
CA CYS A 357 7.80 11.16 -4.31
C CYS A 357 7.67 11.11 -5.85
N GLN A 358 8.75 11.40 -6.57
CA GLN A 358 8.82 11.42 -8.04
C GLN A 358 7.92 12.46 -8.72
N ALA A 359 7.52 13.49 -7.99
CA ALA A 359 6.72 14.61 -8.48
C ALA A 359 7.47 15.93 -8.32
N SER A 360 7.04 16.94 -9.08
CA SER A 360 7.59 18.29 -8.96
C SER A 360 7.34 18.88 -7.57
N SER A 361 8.35 19.55 -7.02
CA SER A 361 8.23 20.34 -5.79
C SER A 361 7.38 21.60 -5.96
N ILE A 362 7.11 22.01 -7.21
CA ILE A 362 6.39 23.23 -7.57
C ILE A 362 4.95 22.89 -7.94
N SER A 363 4.72 22.25 -9.10
CA SER A 363 3.37 21.91 -9.59
C SER A 363 2.78 20.66 -8.94
N GLY A 364 3.61 19.77 -8.39
CA GLY A 364 3.17 18.43 -7.96
C GLY A 364 2.93 17.47 -9.12
N GLU A 365 3.30 17.83 -10.35
CA GLU A 365 3.16 16.94 -11.51
C GLU A 365 4.13 15.75 -11.42
N PRO A 366 3.65 14.50 -11.56
CA PRO A 366 4.50 13.34 -11.74
C PRO A 366 5.02 13.28 -13.19
N GLY A 367 6.24 12.82 -13.42
CA GLY A 367 6.77 12.80 -14.79
C GLY A 367 8.11 12.09 -14.98
N SER A 368 8.40 11.73 -16.23
CA SER A 368 9.66 11.10 -16.66
C SER A 368 10.70 12.13 -17.10
N SER A 369 10.25 13.36 -17.35
CA SER A 369 11.04 14.52 -17.76
C SER A 369 11.23 15.45 -16.57
N MET A 370 12.18 15.09 -15.71
CA MET A 370 12.42 15.77 -14.44
C MET A 370 13.91 16.08 -14.28
N GLN A 371 14.20 17.12 -13.50
CA GLN A 371 15.57 17.51 -13.12
C GLN A 371 15.70 17.75 -11.63
N LEU A 372 16.88 17.43 -11.10
CA LEU A 372 17.30 17.92 -9.80
C LEU A 372 17.91 19.30 -9.97
N VAL A 373 17.42 20.25 -9.19
CA VAL A 373 17.82 21.65 -9.26
C VAL A 373 18.26 22.12 -7.88
N LYS A 374 19.30 22.95 -7.85
CA LYS A 374 19.75 23.62 -6.62
C LYS A 374 18.75 24.70 -6.26
N TRP A 375 18.11 24.58 -5.10
CA TRP A 375 16.94 25.39 -4.74
C TRP A 375 17.29 26.86 -4.54
N ARG A 376 18.26 27.15 -3.67
CA ARG A 376 18.78 28.50 -3.43
C ARG A 376 20.22 28.61 -3.93
N ARG A 377 20.48 29.59 -4.79
CA ARG A 377 21.76 29.74 -5.51
C ARG A 377 22.92 30.12 -4.59
N ASP A 378 22.64 30.92 -3.57
CA ASP A 378 23.55 31.44 -2.55
C ASP A 378 23.99 30.38 -1.53
N ARG A 379 23.22 29.31 -1.38
CA ARG A 379 23.54 28.21 -0.44
C ARG A 379 24.38 27.12 -1.10
N PRO A 380 25.13 26.31 -0.34
CA PRO A 380 25.88 25.18 -0.91
C PRO A 380 24.95 24.14 -1.55
N LEU A 381 25.49 23.34 -2.48
CA LEU A 381 24.80 22.14 -2.94
C LEU A 381 24.90 21.05 -1.85
N ASP A 382 23.79 20.83 -1.17
CA ASP A 382 23.62 19.76 -0.21
C ASP A 382 22.18 19.21 -0.24
N ARG A 383 21.93 18.17 0.53
CA ARG A 383 20.62 17.52 0.64
C ARG A 383 19.50 18.41 1.18
N PHE A 384 19.81 19.58 1.76
CA PHE A 384 18.83 20.55 2.25
C PHE A 384 18.54 21.67 1.25
N ASN A 385 19.20 21.66 0.09
CA ASN A 385 19.12 22.74 -0.89
C ASN A 385 18.91 22.20 -2.32
N VAL A 386 18.18 21.09 -2.46
CA VAL A 386 17.90 20.46 -3.76
C VAL A 386 16.43 20.09 -3.88
N VAL A 387 15.84 20.46 -5.02
CA VAL A 387 14.44 20.22 -5.38
C VAL A 387 14.33 19.39 -6.65
N LEU A 388 13.17 18.78 -6.86
CA LEU A 388 12.81 18.05 -8.07
C LEU A 388 11.79 18.86 -8.86
N MET A 389 12.06 19.12 -10.14
CA MET A 389 11.21 19.94 -11.01
C MET A 389 10.99 19.25 -12.35
N THR A 390 9.90 19.57 -13.04
CA THR A 390 9.75 19.20 -14.45
C THR A 390 10.80 19.93 -15.29
N ASP A 391 11.13 19.41 -16.49
CA ASP A 391 12.09 20.08 -17.37
C ASP A 391 11.74 21.57 -17.65
N PRO A 392 10.47 21.94 -17.94
CA PRO A 392 10.09 23.35 -18.12
C PRO A 392 10.28 24.19 -16.85
N GLU A 393 9.91 23.67 -15.69
CA GLU A 393 10.07 24.36 -14.40
C GLU A 393 11.55 24.57 -14.05
N ALA A 394 12.39 23.57 -14.27
CA ALA A 394 13.83 23.66 -14.04
C ALA A 394 14.47 24.74 -14.93
N LYS A 395 14.04 24.83 -16.19
CA LYS A 395 14.50 25.87 -17.11
C LYS A 395 14.05 27.26 -16.63
N ALA A 396 12.78 27.41 -16.24
CA ALA A 396 12.27 28.68 -15.70
C ALA A 396 12.99 29.08 -14.40
N HIS A 397 13.30 28.11 -13.53
CA HIS A 397 14.07 28.34 -12.31
C HIS A 397 15.48 28.85 -12.59
N ASP A 398 16.14 28.32 -13.63
CA ASP A 398 17.48 28.73 -14.03
C ASP A 398 17.53 30.11 -14.68
N GLU A 399 16.48 30.49 -15.41
CA GLU A 399 16.38 31.79 -16.07
C GLU A 399 15.93 32.90 -15.10
N ALA A 400 15.23 32.55 -14.02
CA ALA A 400 14.74 33.50 -13.04
C ALA A 400 15.88 34.29 -12.38
N GLN A 401 15.61 35.55 -12.05
CA GLN A 401 16.49 36.45 -11.29
C GLN A 401 15.81 36.78 -9.96
N GLY A 402 16.60 36.98 -8.90
CA GLY A 402 16.08 37.24 -7.54
C GLY A 402 16.12 36.01 -6.63
N ASP A 403 15.64 36.18 -5.40
CA ASP A 403 15.51 35.07 -4.45
C ASP A 403 14.31 34.18 -4.83
N VAL A 404 14.30 32.93 -4.38
CA VAL A 404 13.18 32.01 -4.63
C VAL A 404 11.85 32.53 -4.08
N VAL A 405 11.88 33.38 -3.05
CA VAL A 405 10.67 34.04 -2.51
C VAL A 405 10.09 35.02 -3.52
N ASP A 406 10.92 35.75 -4.26
CA ASP A 406 10.48 36.68 -5.29
C ASP A 406 9.90 35.93 -6.50
N VAL A 407 10.47 34.77 -6.82
CA VAL A 407 10.09 33.97 -8.00
C VAL A 407 8.84 33.12 -7.76
N TYR A 408 8.70 32.52 -6.58
CA TYR A 408 7.67 31.52 -6.30
C TYR A 408 6.66 31.93 -5.22
N GLY A 409 6.90 33.05 -4.53
CA GLY A 409 6.09 33.52 -3.41
C GLY A 409 6.40 32.80 -2.10
N GLN A 410 6.19 33.51 -0.98
CA GLN A 410 6.55 33.05 0.36
C GLN A 410 5.86 31.75 0.78
N GLU A 411 4.60 31.55 0.40
CA GLU A 411 3.83 30.37 0.79
C GLU A 411 4.42 29.07 0.20
N LEU A 412 4.74 29.08 -1.09
CA LEU A 412 5.31 27.93 -1.78
C LEU A 412 6.74 27.65 -1.27
N VAL A 413 7.55 28.70 -1.09
CA VAL A 413 8.90 28.55 -0.53
C VAL A 413 8.86 27.95 0.87
N ASN A 414 7.96 28.41 1.73
CA ASN A 414 7.79 27.84 3.07
C ASN A 414 7.40 26.35 3.02
N LYS A 415 6.53 25.96 2.06
CA LYS A 415 6.14 24.57 1.85
C LYS A 415 7.33 23.71 1.41
N VAL A 416 8.12 24.18 0.45
CA VAL A 416 9.32 23.48 -0.05
C VAL A 416 10.37 23.35 1.05
N ASP A 417 10.73 24.45 1.70
CA ASP A 417 11.74 24.49 2.77
C ASP A 417 11.35 23.58 3.94
N ARG A 418 10.06 23.59 4.33
CA ARG A 418 9.53 22.69 5.36
C ARG A 418 9.59 21.22 4.94
N THR A 419 9.26 20.91 3.68
CA THR A 419 9.29 19.53 3.18
C THR A 419 10.70 18.98 3.22
N ILE A 420 11.69 19.76 2.79
CA ILE A 420 13.10 19.36 2.86
C ILE A 420 13.54 19.17 4.32
N ALA A 421 13.19 20.10 5.21
CA ALA A 421 13.56 20.03 6.62
C ALA A 421 12.92 18.85 7.38
N GLU A 422 11.69 18.47 7.03
CA GLU A 422 10.97 17.36 7.69
C GLU A 422 11.56 15.99 7.34
N PHE A 423 12.01 15.79 6.10
CA PHE A 423 12.42 14.47 5.61
C PHE A 423 13.92 14.19 5.70
N VAL A 424 14.76 15.21 5.83
CA VAL A 424 16.23 15.06 5.77
C VAL A 424 16.85 14.92 7.18
N LYS A 425 16.11 14.40 8.16
CA LYS A 425 16.64 14.09 9.50
C LYS A 425 17.48 12.81 9.49
N ASP A 426 18.62 12.88 10.18
CA ASP A 426 19.89 12.12 10.03
C ASP A 426 19.93 10.56 10.09
N LYS A 427 18.88 9.78 9.79
CA LYS A 427 18.94 8.30 9.91
C LYS A 427 18.70 7.45 8.67
N ASP A 428 18.05 7.97 7.63
CA ASP A 428 17.59 7.12 6.51
C ASP A 428 18.67 6.86 5.44
N ILE A 429 19.70 7.71 5.36
CA ILE A 429 20.76 7.60 4.34
C ILE A 429 21.74 6.47 4.66
N GLU A 430 22.13 6.27 5.93
CA GLU A 430 23.03 5.18 6.34
C GLU A 430 22.43 3.80 6.01
N LEU A 431 21.12 3.64 6.20
CA LEU A 431 20.39 2.40 5.88
C LEU A 431 20.37 2.10 4.38
N LEU A 432 20.25 3.14 3.54
CA LEU A 432 20.30 3.00 2.08
C LEU A 432 21.72 2.65 1.59
N GLU A 433 22.75 3.25 2.19
CA GLU A 433 24.15 2.93 1.86
C GLU A 433 24.51 1.50 2.23
N GLN A 434 24.08 1.03 3.41
CA GLN A 434 24.26 -0.38 3.81
C GLN A 434 23.53 -1.35 2.88
N ALA A 435 22.32 -1.01 2.43
CA ALA A 435 21.54 -1.85 1.52
C ALA A 435 22.17 -1.97 0.12
N GLU A 436 22.83 -0.91 -0.37
CA GLU A 436 23.49 -0.93 -1.68
C GLU A 436 24.87 -1.57 -1.64
N LEU A 437 25.60 -1.42 -0.52
CA LEU A 437 26.82 -2.19 -0.26
C LEU A 437 26.53 -3.70 -0.23
N ALA A 438 25.45 -4.12 0.43
CA ALA A 438 25.01 -5.51 0.42
C ALA A 438 24.66 -6.01 -1.01
N LYS A 439 24.04 -5.17 -1.84
CA LYS A 439 23.75 -5.49 -3.25
C LYS A 439 25.00 -5.60 -4.12
N LYS A 440 26.03 -4.77 -3.87
CA LYS A 440 27.31 -4.86 -4.57
C LYS A 440 28.10 -6.09 -4.14
N ALA A 441 28.14 -6.40 -2.85
CA ALA A 441 28.79 -7.61 -2.32
C ALA A 441 28.18 -8.90 -2.92
N ASN A 442 26.87 -8.95 -3.10
CA ASN A 442 26.20 -10.06 -3.77
C ASN A 442 26.48 -10.16 -5.28
N LYS A 443 26.85 -9.06 -5.94
CA LYS A 443 27.25 -9.07 -7.36
C LYS A 443 28.71 -9.48 -7.55
N SER A 444 29.59 -9.15 -6.61
CA SER A 444 31.01 -9.55 -6.66
C SER A 444 31.28 -10.98 -6.18
N GLY A 445 30.30 -11.65 -5.57
CA GLY A 445 30.37 -13.07 -5.21
C GLY A 445 29.83 -14.03 -6.29
N GLN A 446 29.51 -13.52 -7.48
CA GLN A 446 29.05 -14.29 -8.65
C GLN A 446 30.01 -14.21 -9.84
N GLU A 447 31.23 -13.70 -9.66
CA GLU A 447 32.32 -13.78 -10.64
C GLU A 447 33.38 -14.80 -10.21
#